data_AF-A0A2W7IDJ6-F1
#
_entry.id   AF-A0A2W7IDJ6-F1
#
_cell.length_a   1.000
_cell.length_b   1.000
_cell.length_c   1.000
_cell.angle_alpha   90.00
_cell.angle_beta   90.00
_cell.angle_gamma   90.00
#
_symmetry.space_group_name_H-M   'P 1'
#
loop_
_entity.id
_entity.type
_entity.pdbx_description
1 polymer ?
#
loop_
_entity_poly.entity_id
_entity_poly.type
_entity_poly.pdbx_seq_one_letter_code
_entity_poly.pdbx_strand_id
1 'polypeptide(L)'
;MLMAFAAGLFAFTSCSSDDDGGSSSDCHTCTISLGALDNVTEYCDNGDGTVTATDEDGNETTLDLEGNSYSDFISAQEQLGDCENS
;
A
#
# COMPACT_ATOMS: atom_id res chain seq x y z
N MET A 1 -32.76 -9.45 -8.53
CA MET A 1 -32.46 -8.00 -8.52
C MET A 1 -30.95 -7.89 -8.47
N LEU A 2 -30.33 -7.81 -9.66
CA LEU A 2 -28.89 -7.78 -9.84
C LEU A 2 -28.43 -6.33 -9.59
N MET A 3 -27.70 -6.07 -8.51
CA MET A 3 -27.20 -4.74 -8.22
C MET A 3 -26.03 -4.42 -9.16
N ALA A 4 -26.21 -3.35 -9.92
CA ALA A 4 -25.22 -2.79 -10.81
C ALA A 4 -24.02 -2.28 -10.02
N PHE A 5 -22.85 -2.87 -10.24
CA PHE A 5 -21.56 -2.27 -9.91
C PHE A 5 -21.26 -1.23 -11.00
N ALA A 6 -21.75 -0.01 -10.78
CA ALA A 6 -21.44 1.15 -11.59
C ALA A 6 -20.64 2.13 -10.74
N ALA A 7 -19.31 2.08 -10.88
CA ALA A 7 -18.41 3.18 -10.57
C ALA A 7 -17.18 3.03 -11.47
N GLY A 8 -17.36 3.37 -12.74
CA GLY A 8 -16.23 3.80 -13.55
C GLY A 8 -15.80 5.17 -13.04
N LEU A 9 -14.54 5.28 -12.64
CA LEU A 9 -13.67 6.46 -12.65
C LEU A 9 -12.34 6.04 -11.96
N PHE A 10 -11.54 5.21 -12.63
CA PHE A 10 -10.10 5.15 -12.35
C PHE A 10 -9.48 6.43 -12.93
N ALA A 11 -9.67 7.54 -12.23
CA ALA A 11 -8.78 8.68 -12.35
C ALA A 11 -7.79 8.57 -11.19
N PHE A 12 -6.75 7.75 -11.37
CA PHE A 12 -5.57 7.84 -10.52
C PHE A 12 -4.86 9.15 -10.90
N THR A 13 -5.22 10.22 -10.22
CA THR A 13 -4.38 11.42 -10.12
C THR A 13 -3.90 11.54 -8.69
N SER A 14 -3.26 10.50 -8.17
CA SER A 14 -2.29 10.66 -7.09
C SER A 14 -1.01 11.27 -7.69
N CYS A 15 -1.12 12.51 -8.15
CA CYS A 15 0.03 13.38 -8.35
C CYS A 15 0.12 14.25 -7.09
N SER A 16 0.72 13.70 -6.03
CA SER A 16 1.40 14.57 -5.07
C SER A 16 2.67 15.02 -5.76
N SER A 17 2.61 16.23 -6.31
CA SER A 17 3.81 17.02 -6.49
C SER A 17 4.41 17.21 -5.11
N ASP A 18 5.55 16.60 -4.79
CA ASP A 18 6.58 17.19 -3.94
C ASP A 18 7.82 16.26 -3.92
N ASP A 19 8.92 16.85 -4.35
CA ASP A 19 10.25 16.27 -4.55
C ASP A 19 11.03 16.54 -3.24
N ASP A 20 11.17 15.54 -2.37
CA ASP A 20 12.13 15.57 -1.25
C ASP A 20 12.81 14.20 -1.15
N GLY A 21 14.07 14.17 -1.59
CA GLY A 21 14.95 13.02 -1.41
C GLY A 21 15.21 12.79 0.08
N GLY A 22 14.78 11.63 0.57
CA GLY A 22 15.14 11.13 1.89
C GLY A 22 15.04 9.63 1.91
N SER A 23 16.17 8.94 2.10
CA SER A 23 16.23 7.53 2.51
C SER A 23 15.76 7.35 3.96
N SER A 24 14.59 7.91 4.26
CA SER A 24 13.81 7.60 5.45
C SER A 24 12.87 6.49 5.02
N SER A 25 12.94 5.34 5.68
CA SER A 25 12.06 4.21 5.43
C SER A 25 10.61 4.68 5.54
N ASP A 26 9.97 4.97 4.41
CA ASP A 26 8.56 5.36 4.37
C ASP A 26 7.76 4.10 4.72
N CYS A 27 7.11 4.13 5.88
CA CYS A 27 6.25 3.06 6.36
C CYS A 27 4.79 3.45 6.17
N HIS A 28 4.00 2.50 5.68
CA HIS A 28 2.57 2.65 5.47
C HIS A 28 1.84 1.49 6.11
N THR A 29 0.86 1.79 6.94
CA THR A 29 -0.02 0.78 7.55
C THR A 29 -1.25 0.62 6.68
N CYS A 30 -1.38 -0.55 6.06
CA CYS A 30 -2.53 -0.93 5.24
C CYS A 30 -3.47 -1.83 6.04
N THR A 31 -4.74 -1.43 6.14
CA THR A 31 -5.81 -2.24 6.68
C THR A 31 -6.68 -2.76 5.55
N ILE A 32 -6.70 -4.07 5.35
CA ILE A 32 -7.48 -4.74 4.33
C ILE A 32 -8.76 -5.29 4.97
N SER A 33 -9.90 -4.72 4.60
CA SER A 33 -11.21 -5.13 5.14
C SER A 33 -11.96 -6.04 4.15
N LEU A 34 -11.95 -7.34 4.40
CA LEU A 34 -12.76 -8.33 3.66
C LEU A 34 -14.05 -8.66 4.43
N GLY A 35 -14.98 -7.70 4.45
CA GLY A 35 -16.30 -7.87 5.04
C GLY A 35 -16.29 -7.75 6.57
N ALA A 36 -16.16 -8.88 7.28
CA ALA A 36 -16.13 -8.92 8.76
C ALA A 36 -14.73 -9.25 9.31
N LEU A 37 -13.74 -9.30 8.42
CA LEU A 37 -12.35 -9.57 8.73
C LEU A 37 -11.55 -8.34 8.32
N ASP A 38 -10.86 -7.75 9.29
CA ASP A 38 -9.87 -6.71 9.07
C ASP A 38 -8.49 -7.35 9.24
N ASN A 39 -7.57 -7.08 8.32
CA ASN A 39 -6.18 -7.53 8.40
C ASN A 39 -5.28 -6.31 8.28
N VAL A 40 -4.45 -6.10 9.30
CA VAL A 40 -3.52 -4.96 9.34
C VAL A 40 -2.16 -5.45 8.90
N THR A 41 -1.53 -4.73 7.97
CA THR A 41 -0.18 -5.00 7.51
C THR A 41 0.56 -3.69 7.30
N GLU A 42 1.69 -3.52 7.97
CA GLU A 42 2.59 -2.40 7.76
C GLU A 42 3.59 -2.74 6.65
N TYR A 43 3.80 -1.84 5.70
CA TYR A 43 4.76 -1.98 4.62
C TYR A 43 5.78 -0.86 4.74
N CYS A 44 7.06 -1.18 4.87
CA CYS A 44 8.14 -0.19 4.99
C CYS A 44 9.10 -0.30 3.82
N ASP A 45 9.44 0.83 3.19
CA ASP A 45 10.49 0.87 2.17
C ASP A 45 11.89 0.76 2.80
N ASN A 46 12.71 -0.15 2.28
CA ASN A 46 14.10 -0.33 2.73
C ASN A 46 15.09 0.56 1.96
N GLY A 47 14.62 1.29 0.95
CA GLY A 47 15.45 2.20 0.13
C GLY A 47 16.42 1.49 -0.82
N ASP A 48 16.36 0.16 -0.91
CA ASP A 48 17.17 -0.69 -1.79
C ASP A 48 16.35 -1.36 -2.91
N GLY A 49 15.08 -0.97 -3.06
CA GLY A 49 14.12 -1.58 -3.99
C GLY A 49 13.34 -2.74 -3.39
N THR A 50 13.47 -2.97 -2.08
CA THR A 50 12.69 -3.97 -1.34
C THR A 50 11.78 -3.31 -0.30
N VAL A 51 10.73 -4.02 0.06
CA VAL A 51 9.72 -3.62 1.05
C VAL A 51 9.64 -4.66 2.14
N THR A 52 9.60 -4.23 3.39
CA THR A 52 9.31 -5.09 4.54
C THR A 52 7.83 -5.00 4.87
N ALA A 53 7.10 -6.09 4.72
CA ALA A 53 5.71 -6.24 5.14
C ALA A 53 5.63 -6.90 6.52
N THR A 54 5.03 -6.24 7.49
CA THR A 54 4.82 -6.70 8.85
C THR A 54 3.34 -6.96 9.08
N ASP A 55 2.95 -8.21 9.32
CA ASP A 55 1.56 -8.55 9.59
C ASP A 55 1.09 -8.12 11.00
N GLU A 56 -0.21 -8.26 11.26
CA GLU A 56 -0.83 -7.95 12.56
C GLU A 56 -0.32 -8.83 13.72
N ASP A 57 0.27 -9.98 13.41
CA ASP A 57 0.91 -10.90 14.35
C ASP A 57 2.39 -10.55 14.60
N GLY A 58 2.93 -9.54 13.89
CA GLY A 58 4.31 -9.07 13.98
C GLY A 58 5.32 -9.90 13.18
N ASN A 59 4.88 -10.73 12.24
CA ASN A 59 5.78 -11.44 11.32
C ASN A 59 6.16 -10.52 10.15
N GLU A 60 7.46 -10.41 9.92
CA GLU A 60 8.03 -9.61 8.85
C GLU A 60 8.34 -10.47 7.62
N THR A 61 8.02 -9.97 6.44
CA THR A 61 8.31 -10.58 5.15
C THR A 61 8.89 -9.53 4.21
N THR A 62 10.10 -9.76 3.71
CA THR A 62 10.72 -8.89 2.71
C THR A 62 10.26 -9.26 1.30
N LEU A 63 9.75 -8.29 0.57
CA LEU A 63 9.27 -8.38 -0.81
C LEU A 63 10.20 -7.55 -1.71
N ASP A 64 10.66 -8.15 -2.80
CA ASP A 64 11.40 -7.43 -3.85
C ASP A 64 10.40 -6.81 -4.82
N LEU A 65 10.51 -5.50 -5.07
CA LEU A 65 9.61 -4.80 -5.98
C LEU A 65 9.96 -5.03 -7.46
N GLU A 66 11.01 -5.80 -7.77
CA GLU A 66 11.45 -6.12 -9.14
C GLU A 66 11.68 -4.88 -10.02
N GLY A 67 12.07 -3.75 -9.40
CA GLY A 67 12.26 -2.46 -10.06
C GLY A 67 11.01 -1.59 -10.19
N ASN A 68 9.90 -1.97 -9.57
CA ASN A 68 8.75 -1.07 -9.35
C ASN A 68 9.05 -0.10 -8.20
N SER A 69 8.36 1.04 -8.19
CA SER A 69 8.52 2.03 -7.11
C SER A 69 7.68 1.63 -5.90
N TYR A 70 8.17 1.94 -4.69
CA TYR A 70 7.40 1.72 -3.45
C TYR A 70 6.02 2.39 -3.48
N SER A 71 5.95 3.60 -4.02
CA SER A 71 4.68 4.32 -4.23
C SER A 71 3.67 3.56 -5.10
N ASP A 72 4.15 2.86 -6.14
CA ASP A 72 3.29 2.06 -7.03
C ASP A 72 2.75 0.83 -6.29
N PHE A 73 3.59 0.23 -5.45
CA PHE A 73 3.22 -0.90 -4.60
C PHE A 73 2.16 -0.51 -3.56
N ILE A 74 2.36 0.59 -2.81
CA ILE A 74 1.38 1.06 -1.82
C ILE A 74 0.06 1.47 -2.49
N SER A 75 0.13 2.15 -3.64
CA SER A 75 -1.06 2.51 -4.42
C SER A 75 -1.86 1.28 -4.88
N ALA A 76 -1.20 0.13 -5.08
CA ALA A 76 -1.90 -1.12 -5.39
C ALA A 76 -2.61 -1.69 -4.16
N GLN A 77 -2.00 -1.58 -2.98
CA GLN A 77 -2.58 -2.04 -1.71
C GLN A 77 -3.77 -1.18 -1.26
N GLU A 78 -3.75 0.12 -1.56
CA GLU A 78 -4.89 1.04 -1.37
C GLU A 78 -6.13 0.66 -2.20
N GLN A 79 -5.99 -0.15 -3.25
CA GLN A 79 -7.15 -0.64 -4.00
C GLN A 79 -7.87 -1.80 -3.28
N LEU A 80 -7.17 -2.47 -2.36
CA LEU A 80 -7.68 -3.62 -1.62
C LEU A 80 -8.13 -3.24 -0.20
N GLY A 81 -7.58 -2.16 0.34
CA GLY A 81 -7.83 -1.68 1.70
C GLY A 81 -7.51 -0.20 1.87
N ASP A 82 -7.47 0.26 3.11
CA ASP A 82 -7.11 1.64 3.46
C ASP A 82 -5.65 1.66 3.92
N CYS A 83 -4.77 2.35 3.19
CA CYS A 83 -3.36 2.50 3.58
C CYS A 83 -3.11 3.92 4.05
N GLU A 84 -2.75 4.07 5.32
CA GLU A 84 -2.35 5.35 5.90
C GLU A 84 -0.84 5.36 6.14
N ASN A 85 -0.21 6.52 5.93
CA ASN A 85 1.18 6.75 6.29
C ASN A 85 1.30 6.77 7.82
N SER A 86 2.16 5.93 8.41
CA SER A 86 2.35 5.84 9.87
C SER A 86 3.33 6.87 10.44
#